data_AF-A0A3C1WS42-F1
#
_entry.id   AF-A0A3C1WS42-F1
#
_cell.length_a   1.000
_cell.length_b   1.000
_cell.length_c   1.000
_cell.angle_alpha   90.00
_cell.angle_beta   90.00
_cell.angle_gamma   90.00
#
_symmetry.space_group_name_H-M   'P 1'
#
loop_
_entity.id
_entity.type
_entity.pdbx_description
1 polymer ?
#
loop_
_entity_poly.entity_id
_entity_poly.type
_entity_poly.pdbx_seq_one_letter_code
_entity_poly.pdbx_strand_id
1 'polypeptide(L)'
;AQGINTIGVPGTIDLDIACTDYTIGFDTAVNTAMDAIDKVRDTSTSHERCSIIEVMGRGAGYIALWCGIANGAEDVLLPELYDYDEQTIVNHIIDGRRRGKQHHIIVNAEGIGHSASMAKRIEAATGIETRATILGHMQRGGSPTAMDRVYASTMGAMAVDLLCEGKSDRLVAHKHGDFVDFDIDEALAMQKTLDPYQVEICKTLGNSDYKLTD
;
A
#
# COMPACT_ATOMS: atom_id res chain seq x y z
N ALA A 1 -3.20 -2.61 -34.93
CA ALA A 1 -2.66 -3.93 -34.52
C ALA A 1 -1.79 -4.52 -35.63
N GLN A 2 -0.69 -5.21 -35.29
CA GLN A 2 0.20 -5.91 -36.25
C GLN A 2 -0.29 -7.34 -36.60
N GLY A 3 -1.54 -7.69 -36.26
CA GLY A 3 -2.14 -9.00 -36.55
C GLY A 3 -1.78 -10.13 -35.57
N ILE A 4 -1.19 -9.79 -34.42
CA ILE A 4 -0.91 -10.74 -33.33
C ILE A 4 -1.96 -10.53 -32.25
N ASN A 5 -2.73 -11.56 -31.92
CA ASN A 5 -3.70 -11.49 -30.84
C ASN A 5 -2.98 -11.38 -29.49
N THR A 6 -3.42 -10.46 -28.64
CA THR A 6 -2.81 -10.21 -27.33
C THR A 6 -3.84 -10.13 -26.22
N ILE A 7 -3.47 -10.63 -25.05
CA ILE A 7 -4.25 -10.52 -23.81
C ILE A 7 -3.32 -10.03 -22.69
N GLY A 8 -3.74 -8.99 -21.99
CA GLY A 8 -3.03 -8.44 -20.83
C GLY A 8 -3.40 -9.18 -19.54
N VAL A 9 -2.40 -9.42 -18.68
CA VAL A 9 -2.57 -9.98 -17.33
C VAL A 9 -1.88 -9.02 -16.33
N PRO A 10 -2.55 -8.62 -15.23
CA PRO A 10 -2.07 -7.56 -14.36
C PRO A 10 -0.98 -8.04 -13.40
N GLY A 11 0.28 -7.99 -13.83
CA GLY A 11 1.46 -8.32 -13.01
C GLY A 11 2.20 -7.08 -12.49
N THR A 12 1.84 -6.62 -11.29
CA THR A 12 2.50 -5.51 -10.60
C THR A 12 2.17 -5.55 -9.10
N ILE A 13 3.07 -5.04 -8.27
CA ILE A 13 2.82 -4.90 -6.83
C ILE A 13 2.04 -3.64 -6.50
N ASP A 14 1.95 -2.66 -7.41
CA ASP A 14 1.50 -1.31 -7.08
C ASP A 14 -0.03 -1.20 -6.92
N LEU A 15 -0.79 -2.19 -7.38
CA LEU A 15 -2.26 -2.22 -7.42
C LEU A 15 -2.89 -1.04 -8.19
N ASP A 16 -2.13 -0.42 -9.09
CA ASP A 16 -2.48 0.81 -9.81
C ASP A 16 -3.20 0.59 -11.15
N ILE A 17 -3.55 -0.65 -11.50
CA ILE A 17 -4.33 -0.98 -12.70
C ILE A 17 -5.83 -0.77 -12.42
N ALA A 18 -6.46 0.17 -13.13
CA ALA A 18 -7.79 0.68 -12.79
C ALA A 18 -8.94 -0.32 -12.96
N CYS A 19 -8.87 -1.18 -13.98
CA CYS A 19 -9.95 -2.12 -14.28
C CYS A 19 -10.01 -3.32 -13.34
N THR A 20 -9.05 -3.48 -12.41
CA THR A 20 -9.01 -4.61 -11.49
C THR A 20 -8.87 -4.18 -10.03
N ASP A 21 -9.53 -4.92 -9.16
CA ASP A 21 -9.42 -4.79 -7.71
C ASP A 21 -8.17 -5.52 -7.16
N TYR A 22 -7.42 -6.25 -8.00
CA TYR A 22 -6.24 -7.02 -7.61
C TYR A 22 -5.18 -7.11 -8.71
N THR A 23 -3.91 -6.93 -8.37
CA THR A 23 -2.78 -7.19 -9.27
C THR A 23 -1.87 -8.25 -8.68
N ILE A 24 -1.36 -9.12 -9.54
CA ILE A 24 -0.47 -10.21 -9.13
C ILE A 24 0.83 -9.61 -8.59
N GLY A 25 1.12 -9.92 -7.33
CA GLY A 25 2.26 -9.47 -6.54
C GLY A 25 1.87 -8.54 -5.40
N PHE A 26 0.67 -7.94 -5.43
CA PHE A 26 0.25 -6.98 -4.40
C PHE A 26 0.19 -7.61 -3.00
N ASP A 27 -0.45 -8.77 -2.87
CA ASP A 27 -0.59 -9.44 -1.57
C ASP A 27 0.78 -9.85 -1.01
N THR A 28 1.67 -10.38 -1.85
CA THR A 28 3.05 -10.72 -1.45
C THR A 28 3.85 -9.49 -1.01
N ALA A 29 3.71 -8.36 -1.72
CA ALA A 29 4.39 -7.12 -1.35
C ALA A 29 3.91 -6.57 0.00
N VAL A 30 2.59 -6.57 0.22
CA VAL A 30 1.99 -6.17 1.50
C VAL A 30 2.49 -7.07 2.63
N ASN A 31 2.44 -8.39 2.48
CA ASN A 31 2.93 -9.31 3.51
C ASN A 31 4.43 -9.10 3.82
N THR A 32 5.23 -8.82 2.80
CA THR A 32 6.66 -8.51 2.97
C THR A 32 6.88 -7.22 3.75
N ALA A 33 6.11 -6.17 3.44
CA ALA A 33 6.18 -4.90 4.16
C ALA A 33 5.66 -5.03 5.60
N MET A 34 4.57 -5.77 5.80
CA MET A 34 4.01 -6.05 7.13
C MET A 34 5.02 -6.75 8.04
N ASP A 35 5.70 -7.81 7.55
CA ASP A 35 6.72 -8.53 8.32
C ASP A 35 7.88 -7.63 8.73
N ALA A 36 8.28 -6.69 7.87
CA ALA A 36 9.30 -5.70 8.20
C ALA A 36 8.81 -4.68 9.24
N ILE A 37 7.56 -4.21 9.14
CA ILE A 37 6.95 -3.29 10.10
C ILE A 37 6.85 -3.94 11.48
N ASP A 38 6.45 -5.20 11.57
CA ASP A 38 6.36 -5.93 12.84
C ASP A 38 7.73 -6.07 13.51
N LYS A 39 8.76 -6.44 12.75
CA LYS A 39 10.15 -6.48 13.26
C LYS A 39 10.62 -5.12 13.76
N VAL A 40 10.27 -4.04 13.08
CA VAL A 40 10.60 -2.67 13.51
C VAL A 40 9.83 -2.31 14.78
N ARG A 41 8.55 -2.70 14.90
CA ARG A 41 7.70 -2.46 16.07
C ARG A 41 8.27 -3.08 17.33
N ASP A 42 8.74 -4.32 17.28
CA ASP A 42 9.35 -5.03 18.41
C ASP A 42 10.56 -4.27 18.98
N THR A 43 11.39 -3.73 18.09
CA THR A 43 12.56 -2.93 18.50
C THR A 43 12.21 -1.49 18.91
N SER A 44 11.13 -0.92 18.38
CA SER A 44 10.70 0.45 18.69
C SER A 44 10.09 0.53 20.09
N THR A 45 9.27 -0.46 20.45
CA THR A 45 8.63 -0.58 21.78
C THR A 45 9.68 -0.60 22.90
N SER A 46 10.82 -1.24 22.65
CA SER A 46 11.90 -1.37 23.64
C SER A 46 12.65 -0.06 23.92
N HIS A 47 12.49 0.96 23.07
CA HIS A 47 13.31 2.17 23.08
C HIS A 47 12.51 3.48 22.99
N GLU A 48 11.17 3.43 23.06
CA GLU A 48 10.30 4.62 22.91
C GLU A 48 10.58 5.43 21.63
N ARG A 49 10.63 4.76 20.48
CA ARG A 49 11.05 5.36 19.19
C ARG A 49 9.90 5.71 18.26
N CYS A 50 10.15 6.70 17.40
CA CYS A 50 9.38 6.93 16.19
C CYS A 50 10.08 6.24 14.99
N SER A 51 9.32 5.53 14.18
CA SER A 51 9.84 4.77 13.04
C SER A 51 9.05 5.10 11.78
N ILE A 52 9.74 5.58 10.75
CA ILE A 52 9.20 5.79 9.41
C ILE A 52 9.57 4.59 8.56
N ILE A 53 8.59 3.88 8.01
CA ILE A 53 8.79 2.75 7.11
C ILE A 53 8.34 3.17 5.72
N GLU A 54 9.30 3.28 4.80
CA GLU A 54 9.02 3.59 3.39
C GLU A 54 8.69 2.31 2.63
N VAL A 55 7.47 2.23 2.11
CA VAL A 55 6.95 1.10 1.32
C VAL A 55 6.85 1.49 -0.16
N MET A 56 6.89 0.49 -1.04
CA MET A 56 6.74 0.73 -2.48
C MET A 56 5.30 1.09 -2.84
N GLY A 57 5.07 1.41 -4.10
CA GLY A 57 3.74 1.71 -4.65
C GLY A 57 3.77 2.72 -5.80
N ARG A 58 4.96 3.16 -6.22
CA ARG A 58 5.19 4.21 -7.22
C ARG A 58 4.40 5.47 -6.86
N GLY A 59 3.31 5.74 -7.57
CA GLY A 59 2.45 6.91 -7.37
C GLY A 59 1.16 6.58 -6.65
N ALA A 60 0.98 5.35 -6.19
CA ALA A 60 -0.23 4.84 -5.57
C ALA A 60 0.01 4.42 -4.11
N GLY A 61 -0.94 4.73 -3.24
CA GLY A 61 -0.88 4.52 -1.80
C GLY A 61 -1.36 3.15 -1.32
N TYR A 62 -1.71 2.21 -2.20
CA TYR A 62 -2.41 0.97 -1.82
C TYR A 62 -1.62 0.09 -0.84
N ILE A 63 -0.31 -0.11 -1.07
CA ILE A 63 0.53 -0.91 -0.16
C ILE A 63 0.59 -0.22 1.22
N ALA A 64 0.83 1.10 1.23
CA ALA A 64 0.89 1.88 2.46
C ALA A 64 -0.43 1.83 3.25
N LEU A 65 -1.57 1.96 2.56
CA LEU A 65 -2.89 1.87 3.18
C LEU A 65 -3.14 0.49 3.80
N TRP A 66 -2.84 -0.59 3.07
CA TRP A 66 -3.04 -1.96 3.56
C TRP A 66 -2.12 -2.28 4.75
N CYS A 67 -0.82 -1.94 4.67
CA CYS A 67 0.10 -2.07 5.79
C CYS A 67 -0.35 -1.24 7.00
N GLY A 68 -0.84 -0.02 6.74
CA GLY A 68 -1.37 0.87 7.77
C GLY A 68 -2.50 0.25 8.58
N ILE A 69 -3.50 -0.32 7.89
CA ILE A 69 -4.62 -1.02 8.52
C ILE A 69 -4.14 -2.28 9.23
N ALA A 70 -3.34 -3.11 8.55
CA ALA A 70 -2.98 -4.43 9.03
C ALA A 70 -2.03 -4.41 10.24
N ASN A 71 -1.06 -3.49 10.27
CA ASN A 71 -0.13 -3.35 11.39
C ASN A 71 -0.63 -2.37 12.46
N GLY A 72 -1.67 -1.57 12.20
CA GLY A 72 -2.07 -0.47 13.08
C GLY A 72 -0.97 0.58 13.18
N ALA A 73 -0.64 1.20 12.05
CA ALA A 73 0.28 2.33 12.00
C ALA A 73 -0.44 3.60 12.51
N GLU A 74 0.28 4.44 13.25
CA GLU A 74 -0.25 5.69 13.79
C GLU A 74 -0.54 6.73 12.70
N ASP A 75 0.39 6.85 11.74
CA ASP A 75 0.25 7.73 10.59
C ASP A 75 0.55 6.97 9.31
N VAL A 76 -0.24 7.23 8.28
CA VAL A 76 -0.09 6.61 6.97
C VAL A 76 -0.12 7.69 5.92
N LEU A 77 1.01 7.87 5.24
CA LEU A 77 1.21 8.93 4.28
C LEU A 77 0.98 8.37 2.88
N LEU A 78 -0.10 8.83 2.25
CA LEU A 78 -0.57 8.37 0.94
C LEU A 78 -0.42 9.49 -0.10
N PRO A 79 0.15 9.25 -1.29
CA PRO A 79 0.33 10.28 -2.31
C PRO A 79 -0.98 10.97 -2.71
N GLU A 80 -2.10 10.26 -2.60
CA GLU A 80 -3.44 10.74 -2.95
C GLU A 80 -4.03 11.72 -1.93
N LEU A 81 -3.53 11.73 -0.68
CA LEU A 81 -4.15 12.45 0.44
C LEU A 81 -3.20 13.35 1.22
N TYR A 82 -1.89 13.09 1.16
CA TYR A 82 -0.93 13.80 1.99
C TYR A 82 -0.74 15.25 1.53
N ASP A 83 -0.94 16.18 2.47
CA ASP A 83 -0.87 17.62 2.26
C ASP A 83 0.49 18.25 2.61
N TYR A 84 1.47 17.40 2.95
CA TYR A 84 2.82 17.79 3.37
C TYR A 84 2.87 18.57 4.69
N ASP A 85 1.83 18.49 5.52
CA ASP A 85 1.83 19.05 6.87
C ASP A 85 2.49 18.11 7.89
N GLU A 86 3.80 18.23 8.03
CA GLU A 86 4.56 17.49 9.06
C GLU A 86 4.20 17.92 10.49
N GLN A 87 3.60 19.10 10.70
CA GLN A 87 3.22 19.55 12.03
C GLN A 87 2.11 18.67 12.62
N THR A 88 1.18 18.21 11.78
CA THR A 88 0.14 17.24 12.18
C THR A 88 0.76 15.95 12.69
N ILE A 89 1.77 15.42 11.99
CA ILE A 89 2.51 14.21 12.40
C ILE A 89 3.21 14.44 13.75
N VAL A 90 3.89 15.57 13.90
CA VAL A 90 4.57 15.96 15.16
C VAL A 90 3.57 16.00 16.32
N ASN A 91 2.38 16.56 16.12
CA ASN A 91 1.33 16.62 17.13
C ASN A 91 0.85 15.22 17.52
N HIS A 92 0.60 14.35 16.53
CA HIS A 92 0.18 12.95 16.78
C HIS A 92 1.22 12.19 17.61
N ILE A 93 2.50 12.36 17.32
CA ILE A 93 3.61 11.74 18.08
C ILE A 93 3.60 12.22 19.53
N ILE A 94 3.52 13.53 19.76
CA ILE A 94 3.53 14.11 21.11
C ILE A 94 2.31 13.63 21.92
N ASP A 95 1.12 13.63 21.31
CA ASP A 95 -0.11 13.22 21.98
C ASP A 95 -0.18 11.70 22.18
N GLY A 96 0.36 10.90 21.25
CA GLY A 96 0.57 9.46 21.45
C GLY A 96 1.43 9.17 22.67
N ARG A 97 2.57 9.88 22.81
CA ARG A 97 3.45 9.74 23.98
C ARG A 97 2.77 10.16 25.27
N ARG A 98 2.02 11.27 25.27
CA ARG A 98 1.25 11.73 26.45
C ARG A 98 0.21 10.69 26.90
N ARG A 99 -0.35 9.92 25.97
CA ARG A 99 -1.28 8.80 26.24
C ARG A 99 -0.58 7.51 26.66
N GLY A 100 0.76 7.50 26.73
CA GLY A 100 1.56 6.35 27.15
C GLY A 100 1.89 5.36 26.04
N LYS A 101 1.68 5.70 24.75
CA LYS A 101 2.15 4.86 23.64
C LYS A 101 3.68 4.71 23.71
N GLN A 102 4.15 3.48 23.51
CA GLN A 102 5.56 3.09 23.61
C GLN A 102 6.31 3.25 22.28
N HIS A 103 5.62 3.51 21.18
CA HIS A 103 6.22 3.71 19.87
C HIS A 103 5.25 4.49 18.98
N HIS A 104 5.78 4.99 17.87
CA HIS A 104 5.00 5.64 16.82
C HIS A 104 5.49 5.14 15.47
N ILE A 105 4.62 4.50 14.69
CA ILE A 105 4.94 3.97 13.36
C ILE A 105 4.25 4.81 12.30
N ILE A 106 5.07 5.30 11.38
CA ILE A 106 4.64 6.04 10.20
C ILE A 106 4.90 5.15 8.98
N VAL A 107 3.84 4.77 8.26
CA VAL A 107 3.98 4.09 6.96
C VAL A 107 3.95 5.14 5.87
N ASN A 108 5.05 5.29 5.13
CA ASN A 108 5.21 6.29 4.08
C ASN A 108 5.26 5.62 2.71
N ALA A 109 4.37 5.98 1.79
CA ALA A 109 4.47 5.52 0.40
C ALA A 109 5.66 6.19 -0.30
N GLU A 110 6.40 5.43 -1.12
CA GLU A 110 7.58 5.94 -1.85
C GLU A 110 7.28 7.13 -2.77
N GLY A 111 6.04 7.28 -3.22
CA GLY A 111 5.58 8.42 -4.03
C GLY A 111 5.66 9.77 -3.32
N ILE A 112 5.67 9.78 -1.98
CA ILE A 112 5.95 10.97 -1.16
C ILE A 112 7.46 11.09 -0.96
N GLY A 113 8.12 9.97 -0.65
CA GLY A 113 9.56 9.88 -0.45
C GLY A 113 10.06 10.69 0.76
N HIS A 114 11.30 11.17 0.67
CA HIS A 114 11.94 12.04 1.66
C HIS A 114 12.05 11.49 3.11
N SER A 115 11.79 10.20 3.34
CA SER A 115 11.69 9.57 4.67
C SER A 115 12.88 9.87 5.58
N ALA A 116 14.11 9.77 5.07
CA ALA A 116 15.31 10.04 5.88
C ALA A 116 15.43 11.51 6.33
N SER A 117 14.93 12.45 5.52
CA SER A 117 14.94 13.87 5.87
C SER A 117 13.78 14.22 6.80
N MET A 118 12.61 13.60 6.60
CA MET A 118 11.44 13.71 7.46
C MET A 118 11.75 13.21 8.88
N ALA A 119 12.42 12.06 9.00
CA ALA A 119 12.88 11.53 10.29
C ALA A 119 13.72 12.54 11.08
N LYS A 120 14.68 13.20 10.43
CA LYS A 120 15.52 14.23 11.07
C LYS A 120 14.70 15.44 11.55
N ARG A 121 13.72 15.88 10.75
CA ARG A 121 12.86 17.02 11.11
C ARG A 121 11.93 16.67 12.27
N ILE A 122 11.33 15.49 12.25
CA ILE A 122 10.49 14.97 13.33
C ILE A 122 11.30 14.83 14.63
N GLU A 123 12.49 14.24 14.58
CA GLU A 123 13.37 14.11 15.75
C GLU A 123 13.75 15.47 16.34
N ALA A 124 14.11 16.44 15.48
CA ALA A 124 14.42 17.79 15.92
C ALA A 124 13.23 18.51 16.58
N ALA A 125 12.01 18.26 16.10
CA ALA A 125 10.79 18.90 16.62
C ALA A 125 10.26 18.22 17.90
N THR A 126 10.40 16.90 18.02
CA THR A 126 9.80 16.11 19.11
C THR A 126 10.79 15.75 20.21
N GLY A 127 12.10 15.75 19.92
CA GLY A 127 13.14 15.19 20.77
C GLY A 127 13.09 13.66 20.91
N ILE A 128 12.28 12.97 20.09
CA ILE A 128 12.16 11.51 20.09
C ILE A 128 13.04 10.95 18.98
N GLU A 129 13.89 9.98 19.32
CA GLU A 129 14.75 9.30 18.34
C GLU A 129 13.88 8.75 17.20
N THR A 130 14.12 9.24 15.99
CA THR A 130 13.31 8.92 14.82
C THR A 130 14.16 8.31 13.71
N ARG A 131 13.79 7.12 13.26
CA ARG A 131 14.53 6.40 12.22
C ARG A 131 13.68 6.14 10.99
N ALA A 132 14.30 6.24 9.82
CA ALA A 132 13.69 5.84 8.56
C ALA A 132 14.26 4.49 8.09
N THR A 133 13.37 3.56 7.75
CA THR A 133 13.68 2.27 7.14
C THR A 133 13.06 2.24 5.76
N ILE A 134 13.90 2.17 4.72
CA ILE A 134 13.45 2.09 3.33
C ILE A 134 13.51 0.63 2.91
N LEU A 135 12.34 -0.01 2.73
CA LEU A 135 12.29 -1.42 2.38
C LEU A 135 12.74 -1.67 0.94
N GLY A 136 12.36 -0.76 0.03
CA GLY A 136 12.71 -0.83 -1.39
C GLY A 136 12.36 -2.19 -2.02
N HIS A 137 13.28 -2.68 -2.85
CA HIS A 137 13.08 -3.84 -3.74
C HIS A 137 12.84 -5.18 -3.03
N MET A 138 12.99 -5.27 -1.70
CA MET A 138 12.62 -6.47 -0.97
C MET A 138 11.15 -6.84 -1.20
N GLN A 139 10.27 -5.85 -1.38
CA GLN A 139 8.84 -6.01 -1.66
C GLN A 139 8.53 -6.58 -3.05
N ARG A 140 9.51 -6.62 -3.96
CA ARG A 140 9.37 -7.21 -5.30
C ARG A 140 9.90 -8.65 -5.37
N GLY A 141 10.48 -9.14 -4.29
CA GLY A 141 11.05 -10.49 -4.18
C GLY A 141 10.33 -11.33 -3.14
N GLY A 142 10.77 -12.58 -2.98
CA GLY A 142 10.15 -13.54 -2.08
C GLY A 142 9.25 -14.54 -2.80
N SER A 143 8.81 -15.56 -2.07
CA SER A 143 7.87 -16.54 -2.60
C SER A 143 6.46 -15.96 -2.58
N PRO A 144 5.67 -16.08 -3.66
CA PRO A 144 4.33 -15.55 -3.68
C PRO A 144 3.45 -16.24 -2.64
N THR A 145 2.49 -15.49 -2.08
CA THR A 145 1.48 -15.99 -1.16
C THR A 145 0.53 -16.98 -1.84
N ALA A 146 -0.34 -17.63 -1.06
CA ALA A 146 -1.36 -18.52 -1.61
C ALA A 146 -2.31 -17.78 -2.56
N MET A 147 -2.73 -16.56 -2.20
CA MET A 147 -3.62 -15.76 -3.02
C MET A 147 -2.97 -15.39 -4.36
N ASP A 148 -1.75 -14.86 -4.33
CA ASP A 148 -1.02 -14.51 -5.56
C ASP A 148 -0.84 -15.71 -6.50
N ARG A 149 -0.54 -16.90 -5.95
CA ARG A 149 -0.39 -18.13 -6.75
C ARG A 149 -1.70 -18.55 -7.41
N VAL A 150 -2.79 -18.55 -6.65
CA VAL A 150 -4.11 -18.96 -7.16
C VAL A 150 -4.58 -17.96 -8.21
N TYR A 151 -4.50 -16.66 -7.92
CA TYR A 151 -5.00 -15.61 -8.80
C TYR A 151 -4.17 -15.53 -10.08
N ALA A 152 -2.85 -15.62 -10.00
CA ALA A 152 -2.00 -15.69 -11.18
C ALA A 152 -2.32 -16.90 -12.07
N SER A 153 -2.57 -18.06 -11.46
CA SER A 153 -2.89 -19.28 -12.19
C SER A 153 -4.26 -19.18 -12.88
N THR A 154 -5.26 -18.65 -12.18
CA THR A 154 -6.61 -18.43 -12.73
C THR A 154 -6.59 -17.40 -13.86
N MET A 155 -5.96 -16.23 -13.65
CA MET A 155 -5.88 -15.18 -14.67
C MET A 155 -5.07 -15.63 -15.90
N GLY A 156 -3.99 -16.39 -15.69
CA GLY A 156 -3.20 -16.96 -16.77
C GLY A 156 -3.97 -17.98 -17.61
N ALA A 157 -4.72 -18.88 -16.96
CA ALA A 157 -5.60 -19.82 -17.65
C ALA A 157 -6.68 -19.10 -18.47
N MET A 158 -7.35 -18.12 -17.86
CA MET A 158 -8.35 -17.30 -18.54
C MET A 158 -7.78 -16.57 -19.76
N ALA A 159 -6.55 -16.03 -19.67
CA ALA A 159 -5.92 -15.39 -20.82
C ALA A 159 -5.70 -16.36 -21.99
N VAL A 160 -5.33 -17.62 -21.71
CA VAL A 160 -5.19 -18.67 -22.73
C VAL A 160 -6.55 -19.03 -23.33
N ASP A 161 -7.59 -19.16 -22.52
CA ASP A 161 -8.94 -19.47 -22.99
C ASP A 161 -9.46 -18.36 -23.94
N LEU A 162 -9.27 -17.08 -23.58
CA LEU A 162 -9.64 -15.94 -24.43
C LEU A 162 -8.90 -15.97 -25.79
N LEU A 163 -7.62 -16.32 -25.80
CA LEU A 163 -6.86 -16.49 -27.05
C LEU A 163 -7.42 -17.64 -27.90
N CYS A 164 -7.75 -18.77 -27.28
CA CYS A 164 -8.36 -19.92 -27.96
C CYS A 164 -9.75 -19.59 -28.54
N GLU A 165 -10.50 -18.70 -27.89
CA GLU A 165 -11.76 -18.14 -28.40
C GLU A 165 -11.57 -17.15 -29.56
N GLY A 166 -10.33 -16.81 -29.91
CA GLY A 166 -9.99 -15.86 -30.97
C GLY A 166 -10.11 -14.40 -30.55
N LYS A 167 -10.24 -14.10 -29.25
CA LYS A 167 -10.25 -12.73 -28.74
C LYS A 167 -8.85 -12.12 -28.77
N SER A 168 -8.80 -10.79 -28.80
CA SER A 168 -7.59 -9.96 -28.70
C SER A 168 -7.96 -8.64 -28.04
N ASP A 169 -6.95 -7.89 -27.61
CA ASP A 169 -7.07 -6.52 -27.08
C ASP A 169 -7.92 -6.50 -25.81
N ARG A 170 -7.76 -7.56 -24.99
CA ARG A 170 -8.44 -7.74 -23.72
C ARG A 170 -7.47 -7.67 -22.56
N LEU A 171 -7.96 -7.24 -21.39
CA LEU A 171 -7.21 -7.26 -20.13
C LEU A 171 -7.99 -8.08 -19.10
N VAL A 172 -7.36 -9.14 -18.57
CA VAL A 172 -7.94 -9.97 -17.51
C VAL A 172 -7.90 -9.20 -16.18
N ALA A 173 -8.97 -9.26 -15.42
CA ALA A 173 -9.11 -8.56 -14.16
C ALA A 173 -9.82 -9.42 -13.11
N HIS A 174 -9.50 -9.20 -11.85
CA HIS A 174 -10.38 -9.57 -10.74
C HIS A 174 -11.24 -8.35 -10.39
N LYS A 175 -12.57 -8.48 -10.40
CA LYS A 175 -13.50 -7.38 -10.11
C LYS A 175 -14.72 -7.89 -9.37
N HIS A 176 -15.07 -7.26 -8.25
CA HIS A 176 -16.25 -7.64 -7.43
C HIS A 176 -16.32 -9.13 -7.02
N GLY A 177 -15.16 -9.79 -6.86
CA GLY A 177 -15.06 -11.20 -6.48
C GLY A 177 -15.02 -12.19 -7.65
N ASP A 178 -15.16 -11.70 -8.88
CA ASP A 178 -15.13 -12.52 -10.10
C ASP A 178 -13.87 -12.26 -10.93
N PHE A 179 -13.46 -13.27 -11.71
CA PHE A 179 -12.46 -13.12 -12.76
C PHE A 179 -13.17 -12.78 -14.07
N VAL A 180 -12.86 -11.61 -14.61
CA VAL A 180 -13.50 -11.02 -15.80
C VAL A 180 -12.45 -10.51 -16.77
N ASP A 181 -12.86 -10.07 -17.95
CA ASP A 181 -11.99 -9.37 -18.89
C ASP A 181 -12.66 -8.12 -19.46
N PHE A 182 -11.85 -7.09 -19.68
CA PHE A 182 -12.27 -5.81 -20.24
C PHE A 182 -11.62 -5.58 -21.60
N ASP A 183 -12.24 -4.73 -22.41
CA ASP A 183 -11.56 -4.20 -23.59
C ASP A 183 -10.40 -3.31 -23.12
N ILE A 184 -9.25 -3.36 -23.80
CA ILE A 184 -8.06 -2.65 -23.34
C ILE A 184 -8.27 -1.13 -23.34
N ASP A 185 -9.00 -0.57 -24.32
CA ASP A 185 -9.25 0.87 -24.37
C ASP A 185 -10.23 1.28 -23.27
N GLU A 186 -11.23 0.45 -23.00
CA GLU A 186 -12.14 0.62 -21.86
C GLU A 186 -11.37 0.60 -20.53
N ALA A 187 -10.50 -0.40 -20.35
CA ALA A 187 -9.70 -0.58 -19.15
C ALA A 187 -8.74 0.60 -18.89
N LEU A 188 -8.13 1.14 -19.95
CA LEU A 188 -7.24 2.29 -19.87
C LEU A 188 -7.98 3.61 -19.58
N ALA A 189 -9.27 3.69 -19.92
CA ALA A 189 -10.10 4.85 -19.63
C ALA A 189 -10.66 4.85 -18.20
N MET A 190 -10.62 3.71 -17.50
CA MET A 190 -11.07 3.61 -16.11
C MET A 190 -10.15 4.37 -15.15
N GLN A 191 -10.73 4.78 -14.02
CA GLN A 191 -9.99 5.42 -12.93
C GLN A 191 -10.04 4.56 -11.68
N LYS A 192 -8.93 4.54 -10.95
CA LYS A 192 -8.84 3.91 -9.64
C LYS A 192 -8.64 4.98 -8.58
N THR A 193 -9.35 4.85 -7.49
CA THR A 193 -9.17 5.68 -6.29
C THR A 193 -8.96 4.77 -5.09
N LEU A 194 -8.49 5.34 -3.99
CA LEU A 194 -8.54 4.67 -2.70
C LEU A 194 -9.99 4.45 -2.28
N ASP A 195 -10.24 3.35 -1.57
CA ASP A 195 -11.53 3.11 -0.93
C ASP A 195 -11.68 4.06 0.28
N PRO A 196 -12.67 4.98 0.28
CA PRO A 196 -12.84 5.94 1.35
C PRO A 196 -13.03 5.30 2.72
N TYR A 197 -13.69 4.13 2.78
CA TYR A 197 -13.94 3.43 4.03
C TYR A 197 -12.67 2.79 4.58
N GLN A 198 -11.80 2.25 3.71
CA GLN A 198 -10.48 1.76 4.14
C GLN A 198 -9.61 2.91 4.69
N VAL A 199 -9.65 4.08 4.05
CA VAL A 199 -8.96 5.28 4.53
C VAL A 199 -9.49 5.69 5.92
N GLU A 200 -10.81 5.66 6.11
CA GLU A 200 -11.43 5.96 7.41
C GLU A 200 -11.04 4.95 8.50
N ILE A 201 -11.07 3.65 8.18
CA ILE A 201 -10.59 2.59 9.09
C ILE A 201 -9.16 2.87 9.50
N CYS A 202 -8.29 3.14 8.53
CA CYS A 202 -6.88 3.39 8.77
C CYS A 202 -6.66 4.57 9.73
N LYS A 203 -7.36 5.70 9.51
CA LYS A 203 -7.31 6.87 10.40
C LYS A 203 -7.82 6.57 11.81
N THR A 204 -8.94 5.84 11.90
CA THR A 204 -9.61 5.54 13.18
C THR A 204 -8.78 4.59 14.04
N LEU A 205 -8.16 3.57 13.42
CA LEU A 205 -7.33 2.59 14.12
C LEU A 205 -5.96 3.18 14.53
N GLY A 206 -5.37 4.05 13.70
CA GLY A 206 -4.06 4.65 13.97
C GLY A 206 -4.07 5.68 15.10
N ASN A 207 -5.07 6.57 15.09
CA ASN A 207 -5.24 7.62 16.08
C ASN A 207 -6.67 7.61 16.63
N SER A 208 -6.84 7.00 17.81
CA SER A 208 -8.13 6.83 18.49
C SER A 208 -8.74 8.14 19.04
N ASP A 209 -8.68 9.24 18.29
CA ASP A 209 -9.27 10.55 18.62
C ASP A 209 -10.03 11.21 17.46
N TYR A 210 -10.46 10.47 16.43
CA TYR A 210 -11.58 10.92 15.61
C TYR A 210 -12.87 10.82 16.43
N LYS A 211 -13.17 11.86 17.21
CA LYS A 211 -14.55 12.11 17.62
C LYS A 211 -15.32 12.39 16.34
N LEU A 212 -16.20 11.46 15.96
CA LEU A 212 -17.32 11.75 15.08
C LEU A 212 -18.02 12.98 15.65
N THR A 213 -17.86 14.13 15.00
CA THR A 213 -18.76 15.25 15.22
C THR A 213 -20.06 14.85 14.57
N ASP A 214 -21.10 14.66 15.39
CA ASP A 214 -22.50 14.57 14.95
C ASP A 214 -22.90 15.76 14.08
#